data_AF-A0A7M7IGA5-F1
#
_entry.id   AF-A0A7M7IGA5-F1
#
_cell.length_a   1.000
_cell.length_b   1.000
_cell.length_c   1.000
_cell.angle_alpha   90.00
_cell.angle_beta   90.00
_cell.angle_gamma   90.00
#
_symmetry.space_group_name_H-M   'P 1'
#
loop_
_entity.id
_entity.type
_entity.pdbx_description
1 polymer ?
#
loop_
_entity_poly.entity_id
_entity_poly.type
_entity_poly.pdbx_seq_one_letter_code
_entity_poly.pdbx_strand_id
1 'polypeptide(L)'
;MSYMIKLPSLISSKIKRNRFTRLFYTVHHSEKRGLFYVKLDNDSRAILHYISEGKVLDMQRINVPHRYTGKGLARLLTETAFTYVILNNYYMYLTCEYMQKYYLAIKNPDLEEYVVGPPHILEGPDSKSLDPNIIYELPDPEDFLIYSS
;
A
#
# COMPACT_ATOMS: atom_id res chain seq x y z
N MET A 1 31.57 -40.31 21.84
CA MET A 1 31.18 -38.88 21.90
C MET A 1 30.97 -38.38 20.48
N SER A 2 29.76 -38.50 19.96
CA SER A 2 29.41 -38.11 18.59
C SER A 2 28.66 -36.79 18.63
N TYR A 3 29.29 -35.73 18.11
CA TYR A 3 28.67 -34.41 18.03
C TYR A 3 27.61 -34.41 16.93
N MET A 4 26.33 -34.33 17.31
CA MET A 4 25.25 -34.00 16.39
C MET A 4 25.22 -32.47 16.20
N ILE A 5 25.67 -32.00 15.05
CA ILE A 5 25.42 -30.62 14.62
C ILE A 5 23.98 -30.59 14.07
N LYS A 6 23.05 -30.04 14.85
CA LYS A 6 21.72 -29.67 14.36
C LYS A 6 21.88 -28.55 13.34
N LEU A 7 21.61 -28.85 12.06
CA LEU A 7 21.38 -27.83 11.04
C LEU A 7 20.02 -27.16 11.31
N PRO A 8 19.94 -25.84 11.53
CA PRO A 8 18.66 -25.16 11.54
C PRO A 8 18.09 -25.18 10.13
N SER A 9 16.95 -25.86 9.98
CA SER A 9 16.16 -25.87 8.76
C SER A 9 15.81 -24.45 8.34
N LEU A 10 16.12 -24.13 7.08
CA LEU A 10 15.96 -22.86 6.40
C LEU A 10 14.53 -22.28 6.55
N ILE A 11 14.35 -21.39 7.52
CA ILE A 11 13.26 -20.41 7.52
C ILE A 11 13.77 -19.19 6.75
N SER A 12 13.76 -19.24 5.41
CA SER A 12 14.08 -18.06 4.60
C SER A 12 13.43 -18.10 3.21
N SER A 13 12.11 -18.31 3.16
CA SER A 13 11.33 -18.18 1.93
C SER A 13 10.36 -16.99 1.93
N LYS A 14 10.13 -16.36 3.10
CA LYS A 14 9.19 -15.22 3.21
C LYS A 14 9.83 -13.85 2.97
N ILE A 15 11.14 -13.70 3.17
CA ILE A 15 11.82 -12.39 3.23
C ILE A 15 12.12 -11.78 1.83
N LYS A 16 12.01 -12.54 0.72
CA LYS A 16 12.43 -12.09 -0.62
C LYS A 16 11.30 -11.73 -1.61
N ARG A 17 10.03 -11.79 -1.23
CA ARG A 17 8.92 -11.72 -2.21
C ARG A 17 8.52 -10.31 -2.71
N ASN A 18 8.76 -9.25 -1.95
CA ASN A 18 8.02 -7.99 -2.14
C ASN A 18 8.67 -6.94 -3.07
N ARG A 19 9.93 -7.08 -3.49
CA ARG A 19 10.57 -6.14 -4.45
C ARG A 19 10.29 -6.43 -5.92
N PHE A 20 9.74 -7.61 -6.24
CA PHE A 20 9.56 -8.06 -7.61
C PHE A 20 8.19 -7.75 -8.21
N THR A 21 7.23 -7.23 -7.43
CA THR A 21 5.85 -7.00 -7.91
C THR A 21 5.81 -6.07 -9.12
N ARG A 22 6.68 -5.04 -9.18
CA ARG A 22 6.83 -4.14 -10.34
C ARG A 22 7.35 -4.81 -11.62
N LEU A 23 8.04 -5.94 -11.50
CA LEU A 23 8.53 -6.70 -12.66
C LEU A 23 7.45 -7.58 -13.29
N PHE A 24 6.43 -7.95 -12.52
CA PHE A 24 5.35 -8.84 -12.98
C PHE A 24 4.05 -8.10 -13.30
N TYR A 25 3.85 -6.90 -12.77
CA TYR A 25 2.60 -6.18 -12.86
C TYR A 25 2.80 -4.74 -13.34
N THR A 26 2.02 -4.36 -14.35
CA THR A 26 1.95 -2.97 -14.84
C THR A 26 0.72 -2.29 -14.25
N VAL A 27 0.94 -1.12 -13.65
CA VAL A 27 -0.16 -0.25 -13.19
C VAL A 27 -0.60 0.63 -14.36
N HIS A 28 -1.89 0.61 -14.62
CA HIS A 28 -2.56 1.51 -15.55
C HIS A 28 -3.31 2.59 -14.76
N HIS A 29 -3.33 3.80 -15.29
CA HIS A 29 -4.04 4.92 -14.70
C HIS A 29 -5.11 5.44 -15.66
N SER A 30 -6.27 5.78 -15.12
CA SER A 30 -7.41 6.30 -15.87
C SER A 30 -8.01 7.48 -15.13
N GLU A 31 -7.50 8.68 -15.42
CA GLU A 31 -7.95 9.94 -14.80
C GLU A 31 -9.46 10.15 -14.91
N LYS A 32 -10.03 9.96 -16.11
CA LYS A 32 -11.48 10.10 -16.36
C LYS A 32 -12.36 9.24 -15.46
N ARG A 33 -11.82 8.13 -14.97
CA ARG A 33 -12.54 7.17 -14.11
C ARG A 33 -12.10 7.24 -12.65
N GLY A 34 -11.15 8.12 -12.33
CA GLY A 34 -10.60 8.22 -10.98
C GLY A 34 -10.05 6.90 -10.46
N LEU A 35 -9.22 6.19 -11.25
CA LEU A 35 -8.67 4.91 -10.77
C LEU A 35 -7.29 4.56 -11.32
N PHE A 36 -6.55 3.83 -10.48
CA PHE A 36 -5.36 3.07 -10.85
C PHE A 36 -5.71 1.58 -10.81
N TYR A 37 -5.21 0.79 -11.75
CA TYR A 37 -5.50 -0.63 -11.76
C TYR A 37 -4.38 -1.47 -12.37
N VAL A 38 -4.27 -2.70 -11.89
CA VAL A 38 -3.46 -3.75 -12.48
C VAL A 38 -4.41 -4.75 -13.14
N LYS A 39 -4.14 -5.11 -14.39
CA LYS A 39 -4.83 -6.21 -15.06
C LYS A 39 -4.27 -7.54 -14.54
N LEU A 40 -5.17 -8.43 -14.13
CA LEU A 40 -4.86 -9.76 -13.61
C LEU A 40 -5.48 -10.81 -14.55
N ASP A 41 -5.27 -12.09 -14.24
CA ASP A 41 -5.82 -13.19 -15.05
C ASP A 41 -7.36 -13.18 -15.03
N ASN A 42 -7.99 -13.85 -15.99
CA ASN A 42 -9.46 -14.04 -16.07
C ASN A 42 -10.24 -12.72 -15.90
N ASP A 43 -9.82 -11.66 -16.60
CA ASP A 43 -10.42 -10.32 -16.58
C ASP A 43 -10.53 -9.63 -15.21
N SER A 44 -9.90 -10.20 -14.18
CA SER A 44 -9.89 -9.64 -12.83
C SER A 44 -8.93 -8.45 -12.75
N ARG A 45 -9.15 -7.54 -11.80
CA ARG A 45 -8.31 -6.35 -11.61
C ARG A 45 -8.10 -6.06 -10.14
N ALA A 46 -6.89 -5.66 -9.79
CA ALA A 46 -6.64 -4.94 -8.55
C ALA A 46 -6.81 -3.45 -8.85
N ILE A 47 -7.57 -2.73 -8.04
CA ILE A 47 -8.00 -1.36 -8.33
C ILE A 47 -7.84 -0.49 -7.10
N LEU A 48 -7.32 0.72 -7.30
CA LEU A 48 -7.38 1.83 -6.36
C LEU A 48 -8.27 2.92 -6.96
N HIS A 49 -9.36 3.26 -6.26
CA HIS A 49 -10.29 4.31 -6.64
C HIS A 49 -9.99 5.62 -5.92
N TYR A 50 -10.17 6.73 -6.64
CA TYR A 50 -10.12 8.07 -6.09
C TYR A 50 -11.17 8.98 -6.72
N ILE A 51 -11.56 10.03 -6.00
CA ILE A 51 -12.36 11.15 -6.52
C ILE A 51 -11.46 12.37 -6.63
N SER A 52 -11.60 13.13 -7.72
CA SER A 52 -10.85 14.37 -7.93
C SER A 52 -11.75 15.58 -7.66
N GLU A 53 -11.30 16.44 -6.75
CA GLU A 53 -11.93 17.71 -6.41
C GLU A 53 -10.89 18.82 -6.56
N GLY A 54 -10.83 19.42 -7.75
CA GLY A 54 -9.81 20.40 -8.09
C GLY A 54 -8.40 19.80 -8.00
N LYS A 55 -7.59 20.29 -7.05
CA LYS A 55 -6.23 19.77 -6.80
C LYS A 55 -6.17 18.65 -5.78
N VAL A 56 -7.28 18.27 -5.15
CA VAL A 56 -7.30 17.22 -4.13
C VAL A 56 -7.80 15.93 -4.76
N LEU A 57 -7.07 14.84 -4.53
CA LEU A 57 -7.46 13.48 -4.88
C LEU A 57 -7.83 12.73 -3.60
N ASP A 58 -9.12 12.49 -3.42
CA ASP A 58 -9.62 11.65 -2.32
C ASP A 58 -9.45 10.18 -2.66
N MET A 59 -8.47 9.53 -2.04
CA MET A 59 -8.12 8.13 -2.22
C MET A 59 -9.08 7.25 -1.40
N GLN A 60 -10.10 6.72 -2.06
CA GLN A 60 -11.28 6.16 -1.37
C GLN A 60 -11.11 4.71 -0.94
N ARG A 61 -10.75 3.83 -1.87
CA ARG A 61 -10.75 2.38 -1.63
C ARG A 61 -9.77 1.69 -2.54
N ILE A 62 -9.08 0.71 -1.97
CA ILE A 62 -8.30 -0.29 -2.69
C ILE A 62 -9.00 -1.65 -2.63
N ASN A 63 -9.04 -2.35 -3.76
CA ASN A 63 -9.60 -3.69 -3.88
C ASN A 63 -8.60 -4.58 -4.61
N VAL A 64 -8.16 -5.65 -3.96
CA VAL A 64 -7.25 -6.65 -4.53
C VAL A 64 -7.94 -8.00 -4.39
N PRO A 65 -8.22 -8.73 -5.49
CA PRO A 65 -8.91 -10.00 -5.37
C PRO A 65 -8.13 -10.98 -4.49
N HIS A 66 -8.84 -11.70 -3.63
CA HIS A 66 -8.28 -12.60 -2.61
C HIS A 66 -7.17 -13.53 -3.13
N ARG A 67 -7.27 -14.07 -4.36
CA ARG A 67 -6.23 -14.95 -4.94
C ARG A 67 -4.88 -14.26 -5.24
N TYR A 68 -4.83 -12.92 -5.11
CA TYR A 68 -3.63 -12.10 -5.30
C TYR A 68 -3.22 -11.30 -4.07
N THR A 69 -3.83 -11.57 -2.92
CA THR A 69 -3.38 -11.06 -1.61
C THR A 69 -1.96 -11.57 -1.31
N GLY A 70 -1.21 -10.82 -0.50
CA GLY A 70 0.17 -11.12 -0.11
C GLY A 70 1.20 -10.95 -1.24
N LYS A 71 0.79 -10.45 -2.42
CA LYS A 71 1.67 -10.21 -3.57
C LYS A 71 2.15 -8.76 -3.68
N GLY A 72 1.77 -7.89 -2.74
CA GLY A 72 2.16 -6.49 -2.72
C GLY A 72 1.46 -5.61 -3.76
N LEU A 73 0.33 -6.06 -4.33
CA LEU A 73 -0.43 -5.28 -5.32
C LEU A 73 -1.04 -4.01 -4.71
N ALA A 74 -1.53 -4.10 -3.46
CA ALA A 74 -2.07 -2.94 -2.75
C ALA A 74 -0.99 -1.86 -2.58
N ARG A 75 0.18 -2.26 -2.08
CA ARG A 75 1.37 -1.40 -1.98
C ARG A 75 1.78 -0.79 -3.32
N LEU A 76 1.82 -1.60 -4.38
CA LEU A 76 2.19 -1.13 -5.72
C LEU A 76 1.24 -0.02 -6.21
N LEU A 77 -0.06 -0.20 -6.05
CA LEU A 77 -1.07 0.80 -6.41
C LEU A 77 -0.90 2.08 -5.57
N THR A 78 -0.70 1.95 -4.25
CA THR A 78 -0.48 3.08 -3.34
C THR A 78 0.77 3.88 -3.71
N GLU A 79 1.91 3.20 -3.91
CA GLU A 79 3.16 3.86 -4.32
C GLU A 79 3.02 4.60 -5.65
N THR A 80 2.27 4.02 -6.59
CA THR A 80 2.00 4.64 -7.89
C THR A 80 1.14 5.90 -7.73
N ALA A 81 0.10 5.84 -6.89
CA ALA A 81 -0.76 7.00 -6.62
C ALA A 81 0.01 8.13 -5.93
N PHE A 82 0.87 7.82 -4.96
CA PHE A 82 1.70 8.81 -4.27
C PHE A 82 2.68 9.47 -5.25
N THR A 83 3.34 8.66 -6.08
CA THR A 83 4.23 9.16 -7.14
C THR A 83 3.47 10.09 -8.10
N TYR A 84 2.27 9.69 -8.52
CA TYR A 84 1.44 10.50 -9.40
C TYR A 84 1.08 11.86 -8.78
N VAL A 85 0.71 11.89 -7.50
CA VAL A 85 0.37 13.13 -6.79
C VAL A 85 1.56 14.08 -6.73
N ILE A 86 2.73 13.57 -6.33
CA ILE A 86 3.96 14.37 -6.20
C ILE A 86 4.37 14.95 -7.55
N LEU A 87 4.46 14.13 -8.59
CA LEU A 87 4.91 14.57 -9.92
C LEU A 87 3.98 15.61 -10.57
N ASN A 88 2.70 15.58 -10.24
CA ASN A 88 1.69 16.48 -10.82
C ASN A 88 1.27 17.61 -9.87
N ASN A 89 1.91 17.73 -8.71
CA ASN A 89 1.62 18.76 -7.70
C ASN A 89 0.13 18.80 -7.28
N TYR A 90 -0.44 17.61 -7.07
CA TYR A 90 -1.75 17.41 -6.45
C TYR A 90 -1.62 17.27 -4.93
N TYR A 91 -2.75 17.23 -4.24
CA TYR A 91 -2.84 16.85 -2.83
C TYR A 91 -3.66 15.57 -2.69
N MET A 92 -3.45 14.84 -1.60
CA MET A 92 -4.18 13.62 -1.26
C MET A 92 -5.01 13.80 0.00
N TYR A 93 -6.26 13.36 -0.07
CA TYR A 93 -7.05 13.02 1.10
C TYR A 93 -7.14 11.49 1.19
N LEU A 94 -6.72 10.89 2.29
CA LEU A 94 -6.60 9.44 2.43
C LEU A 94 -7.80 8.84 3.14
N THR A 95 -8.95 8.73 2.46
CA THR A 95 -10.13 8.02 3.03
C THR A 95 -9.85 6.53 3.24
N CYS A 96 -9.05 5.91 2.39
CA CYS A 96 -8.71 4.49 2.47
C CYS A 96 -7.79 4.18 3.67
N GLU A 97 -8.26 3.35 4.61
CA GLU A 97 -7.49 2.94 5.80
C GLU A 97 -6.14 2.30 5.48
N TYR A 98 -6.06 1.46 4.44
CA TYR A 98 -4.79 0.86 4.02
C TYR A 98 -3.76 1.93 3.64
N MET A 99 -4.20 2.96 2.90
CA MET A 99 -3.32 4.06 2.50
C MET A 99 -2.96 4.96 3.67
N GLN A 100 -3.86 5.17 4.63
CA GLN A 100 -3.53 5.85 5.89
C GLN A 100 -2.41 5.13 6.65
N LYS A 101 -2.54 3.81 6.84
CA LYS A 101 -1.51 2.99 7.50
C LYS A 101 -0.19 3.00 6.73
N TYR A 102 -0.26 2.89 5.41
CA TYR A 102 0.92 2.97 4.55
C TYR A 102 1.61 4.33 4.68
N TYR A 103 0.85 5.43 4.60
CA TYR A 103 1.36 6.79 4.79
C TYR A 103 2.05 6.95 6.13
N LEU A 104 1.41 6.56 7.25
CA LEU A 104 2.00 6.66 8.58
C LEU A 104 3.31 5.85 8.71
N ALA A 105 3.44 4.76 7.96
CA ALA A 105 4.67 3.97 7.94
C ALA A 105 5.83 4.64 7.20
N ILE A 106 5.56 5.42 6.15
CA ILE A 106 6.59 6.09 5.34
C ILE A 106 6.65 7.61 5.55
N LYS A 107 5.88 8.12 6.52
CA LYS A 107 5.70 9.55 6.78
C LYS A 107 7.06 10.22 6.96
N ASN A 108 7.25 11.30 6.22
CA ASN A 108 8.43 12.16 6.26
C ASN A 108 7.99 13.59 5.88
N PRO A 109 8.79 14.63 6.21
CA PRO A 109 8.40 16.02 5.98
C PRO A 109 8.03 16.33 4.53
N ASP A 110 8.74 15.76 3.55
CA ASP A 110 8.46 16.02 2.13
C ASP A 110 7.10 15.46 1.71
N LEU A 111 6.71 14.30 2.23
CA LEU A 111 5.44 13.65 1.91
C LEU A 111 4.25 14.33 2.63
N GLU A 112 4.49 14.91 3.80
CA GLU A 112 3.46 15.64 4.57
C GLU A 112 2.89 16.82 3.80
N GLU A 113 3.69 17.48 2.95
CA GLU A 113 3.24 18.60 2.11
C GLU A 113 2.12 18.21 1.11
N TYR A 114 2.01 16.92 0.78
CA TYR A 114 1.06 16.41 -0.21
C TYR A 114 -0.18 15.76 0.42
N VAL A 115 -0.24 15.58 1.74
CA VAL A 115 -1.36 14.92 2.42
C VAL A 115 -2.15 15.91 3.26
N VAL A 116 -3.42 16.13 2.89
CA VAL A 116 -4.28 17.17 3.50
C VAL A 116 -5.36 16.60 4.43
N GLY A 117 -5.43 15.28 4.58
CA GLY A 117 -6.33 14.64 5.53
C GLY A 117 -6.47 13.14 5.33
N PRO A 118 -7.23 12.46 6.20
CA PRO A 118 -8.06 13.02 7.29
C PRO A 118 -7.26 13.61 8.48
N PRO A 119 -7.85 14.48 9.32
CA PRO A 119 -7.09 15.21 10.35
C PRO A 119 -6.28 14.35 11.32
N HIS A 120 -6.76 13.16 11.67
CA HIS A 120 -6.10 12.27 12.62
C HIS A 120 -4.78 11.66 12.13
N ILE A 121 -4.46 11.76 10.82
CA ILE A 121 -3.17 11.33 10.27
C ILE A 121 -2.17 12.48 10.10
N LEU A 122 -2.62 13.74 10.27
CA LEU A 122 -1.78 14.93 10.09
C LEU A 122 -0.94 15.20 11.34
N GLU A 123 -1.54 15.15 12.54
CA GLU A 123 -0.88 15.43 13.82
C GLU A 123 -1.31 14.43 14.91
N GLY A 124 -0.38 13.90 15.72
CA GLY A 124 -0.71 13.02 16.85
C GLY A 124 0.49 12.35 17.56
N PRO A 125 0.37 11.99 18.86
CA PRO A 125 1.43 11.37 19.69
C PRO A 125 1.80 9.94 19.24
N ASP A 126 0.99 9.35 18.37
CA ASP A 126 1.20 8.00 17.82
C ASP A 126 2.01 8.02 16.51
N SER A 127 2.57 9.17 16.13
CA SER A 127 3.48 9.37 14.99
C SER A 127 4.86 8.74 15.21
N LYS A 128 4.90 7.54 15.81
CA LYS A 128 6.05 6.66 15.59
C LYS A 128 6.02 6.23 14.14
N SER A 129 6.96 6.75 13.36
CA SER A 129 7.35 6.16 12.07
C SER A 129 7.35 4.64 12.24
N LEU A 130 6.44 3.94 11.56
CA LEU A 130 6.46 2.48 11.60
C LEU A 130 7.74 2.07 10.87
N ASP A 131 8.48 1.13 11.44
CA ASP A 131 9.71 0.62 10.84
C ASP A 131 9.44 0.29 9.36
N PRO A 132 10.20 0.84 8.40
CA PRO A 132 9.98 0.57 6.98
C PRO A 132 10.10 -0.91 6.60
N ASN A 133 10.67 -1.75 7.49
CA ASN A 133 10.65 -3.20 7.38
C ASN A 133 9.30 -3.85 7.78
N ILE A 134 8.45 -3.17 8.58
CA ILE A 134 7.06 -3.59 8.91
C ILE A 134 6.10 -3.32 7.74
N ILE A 135 6.46 -2.46 6.79
CA ILE A 135 5.67 -2.26 5.55
C ILE A 135 5.51 -3.59 4.78
N TYR A 136 6.45 -4.52 4.95
CA TYR A 136 6.39 -5.87 4.37
C TYR A 136 5.39 -6.80 5.07
N GLU A 137 4.87 -6.39 6.24
CA GLU A 137 3.90 -7.11 7.06
C GLU A 137 2.54 -6.39 7.12
N LEU A 138 2.35 -5.27 6.42
CA LEU A 138 1.03 -4.62 6.35
C LEU A 138 0.05 -5.65 5.76
N PRO A 139 -0.92 -6.10 6.57
CA PRO A 139 -1.80 -7.17 6.16
C PRO A 139 -2.70 -6.65 5.04
N ASP A 140 -3.22 -7.57 4.23
CA ASP A 140 -4.03 -7.15 3.09
C ASP A 140 -5.26 -6.39 3.58
N PRO A 141 -5.83 -5.46 2.79
CA PRO A 141 -6.97 -4.65 3.19
C PRO A 141 -8.15 -5.45 3.80
N GLU A 142 -8.27 -6.72 3.41
CA GLU A 142 -9.29 -7.68 3.87
C GLU A 142 -9.00 -8.26 5.26
N ASP A 143 -7.74 -8.36 5.68
CA ASP A 143 -7.35 -8.86 7.01
C ASP A 143 -7.77 -7.89 8.14
N PHE A 144 -8.06 -6.63 7.80
CA PHE A 144 -8.61 -5.66 8.75
C PHE A 144 -10.10 -5.87 9.03
N LEU A 145 -10.83 -6.57 8.14
CA LEU A 145 -12.25 -6.89 8.33
C LEU A 145 -12.47 -7.99 9.38
N ILE A 146 -11.42 -8.70 9.79
CA ILE A 146 -11.48 -9.77 10.79
C ILE A 146 -11.45 -9.21 12.22
N TYR A 147 -10.98 -7.97 12.41
CA TYR A 147 -10.91 -7.32 13.72
C TYR A 147 -12.11 -6.40 14.02
N SER A 148 -13.11 -6.36 13.14
CA SER A 148 -14.38 -5.66 13.34
C SER A 148 -15.45 -6.62 13.86
N SER A 149 -15.27 -7.13 15.09
CA SER A 149 -16.31 -7.86 15.84
C SER A 149 -16.50 -7.23 17.21
#